data_AF-D2Z655-F1
#
_entry.id   AF-D2Z655-F1
#
_cell.length_a   1.000
_cell.length_b   1.000
_cell.length_c   1.000
_cell.angle_alpha   90.00
_cell.angle_beta   90.00
_cell.angle_gamma   90.00
#
_symmetry.space_group_name_H-M   'P 1'
#
loop_
_entity.id
_entity.type
_entity.pdbx_description
1 polymer ?
#
loop_
_entity_poly.entity_id
_entity_poly.type
_entity_poly.pdbx_seq_one_letter_code
_entity_poly.pdbx_strand_id
1 'polypeptide(L)'
;MSSKNENNNSVDLDIGTLSGHLWETANILRGPVDAADFKTYIFPLLFFKRLSDVYDEEYTVALEESDGDVEFAQFPENHRFQVPEGCHWKDVRAKSANIGHALQKAMRCIEQANPDTLHGIFGDAQWTNKDRLSDALLKDLIEHFSSLNLGNEHCKADILGQAYEYLIKKFADLTNKKAGEFYTPRSVVALMVRILAPKAGETIPAAPRTSCCRNTWTTSIAGTRDIRMWKESAGWSLSTRSARTIST
;
A
#
# COMPACT_ATOMS: atom_id res chain seq x y z
N MET A 1 -18.46 -9.13 42.41
CA MET A 1 -19.12 -8.04 41.65
C MET A 1 -18.15 -7.66 40.55
N SER A 2 -18.33 -8.15 39.31
CA SER A 2 -19.15 -7.51 38.26
C SER A 2 -18.76 -6.03 38.10
N SER A 3 -18.32 -5.51 36.95
CA SER A 3 -18.46 -5.96 35.57
C SER A 3 -17.42 -5.28 34.65
N LYS A 4 -17.17 -5.98 33.54
CA LYS A 4 -16.60 -5.64 32.22
C LYS A 4 -16.69 -4.19 31.71
N ASN A 5 -15.72 -3.81 30.86
CA ASN A 5 -15.95 -3.31 29.48
C ASN A 5 -14.62 -3.44 28.70
N GLU A 6 -14.37 -4.47 27.88
CA GLU A 6 -14.82 -4.64 26.48
C GLU A 6 -14.55 -3.40 25.60
N ASN A 7 -13.48 -3.46 24.79
CA ASN A 7 -13.37 -2.91 23.42
C ASN A 7 -11.98 -3.26 22.81
N ASN A 8 -11.63 -4.55 22.71
CA ASN A 8 -10.65 -4.99 21.72
C ASN A 8 -11.42 -5.26 20.42
N ASN A 9 -11.73 -4.17 19.73
CA ASN A 9 -12.46 -4.18 18.48
C ASN A 9 -11.43 -4.43 17.35
N SER A 10 -11.09 -5.70 17.08
CA SER A 10 -10.44 -6.08 15.83
C SER A 10 -11.51 -6.00 14.72
N VAL A 11 -11.88 -4.77 14.35
CA VAL A 11 -12.86 -4.49 13.31
C VAL A 11 -12.11 -4.53 11.98
N ASP A 12 -12.38 -5.55 11.19
CA ASP A 12 -12.05 -5.57 9.76
C ASP A 12 -12.48 -4.21 9.17
N LEU A 13 -11.54 -3.46 8.59
CA LEU A 13 -11.83 -2.15 8.03
C LEU A 13 -12.82 -2.28 6.88
N ASP A 14 -13.96 -1.59 6.97
CA ASP A 14 -14.92 -1.50 5.86
C ASP A 14 -14.44 -0.52 4.78
N ILE A 15 -14.89 -0.75 3.54
CA ILE A 15 -14.61 0.11 2.39
C ILE A 15 -15.04 1.56 2.63
N GLY A 16 -16.20 1.78 3.27
CA GLY A 16 -16.72 3.12 3.53
C GLY A 16 -15.82 3.89 4.48
N THR A 17 -15.40 3.24 5.56
CA THR A 17 -14.48 3.80 6.56
C THR A 17 -13.13 4.14 5.95
N LEU A 18 -12.52 3.21 5.21
CA LEU A 18 -11.22 3.45 4.59
C LEU A 18 -11.29 4.53 3.51
N SER A 19 -12.29 4.48 2.64
CA SER A 19 -12.47 5.48 1.57
C SER A 19 -12.74 6.88 2.12
N GLY A 20 -13.56 6.97 3.18
CA GLY A 20 -13.81 8.23 3.89
C GLY A 20 -12.54 8.76 4.54
N HIS A 21 -11.81 7.90 5.26
CA HIS A 21 -10.55 8.28 5.90
C HIS A 21 -9.51 8.80 4.91
N LEU A 22 -9.32 8.12 3.78
CA LEU A 22 -8.39 8.59 2.73
C LEU A 22 -8.86 9.88 2.06
N TRP A 23 -10.17 10.11 2.01
CA TRP A 23 -10.72 11.37 1.53
C TRP A 23 -10.49 12.52 2.51
N GLU A 24 -10.57 12.26 3.82
CA GLU A 24 -10.22 13.25 4.84
C GLU A 24 -8.75 13.68 4.74
N THR A 25 -7.84 12.79 4.33
CA THR A 25 -6.46 13.16 3.99
C THR A 25 -6.40 14.24 2.90
N ALA A 26 -7.26 14.14 1.88
CA ALA A 26 -7.36 15.15 0.84
C ALA A 26 -7.93 16.47 1.36
N ASN A 27 -8.82 16.43 2.36
CA ASN A 27 -9.31 17.63 3.02
C ASN A 27 -8.19 18.33 3.81
N ILE A 28 -7.29 17.59 4.47
CA ILE A 28 -6.11 18.15 5.15
C ILE A 28 -5.18 18.85 4.15
N LEU A 29 -4.93 18.23 3.00
CA LEU A 29 -4.11 18.81 1.91
C LEU A 29 -4.76 20.00 1.20
N ARG A 30 -6.05 20.25 1.41
CA ARG A 30 -6.79 21.29 0.69
C ARG A 30 -6.29 22.68 1.07
N GLY A 31 -5.93 23.45 0.05
CA GLY A 31 -5.42 24.82 0.21
C GLY A 31 -4.01 24.92 -0.35
N PRO A 32 -2.98 24.44 0.35
CA PRO A 32 -1.59 24.60 -0.08
C PRO A 32 -1.22 23.69 -1.27
N VAL A 33 -2.01 22.64 -1.54
CA VAL A 33 -1.85 21.74 -2.67
C VAL A 33 -3.09 21.80 -3.58
N ASP A 34 -2.87 21.78 -4.89
CA ASP A 34 -3.95 21.72 -5.88
C ASP A 34 -4.59 20.33 -5.92
N ALA A 35 -5.89 20.27 -6.19
CA ALA A 35 -6.66 19.03 -6.24
C ALA A 35 -6.12 18.03 -7.27
N ALA A 36 -5.50 18.52 -8.36
CA ALA A 36 -4.85 17.69 -9.35
C ALA A 36 -3.64 16.91 -8.80
N ASP A 37 -2.99 17.46 -7.77
CA ASP A 37 -1.76 16.92 -7.17
C ASP A 37 -2.04 16.05 -5.94
N PHE A 38 -3.25 16.01 -5.39
CA PHE A 38 -3.57 15.20 -4.20
C PHE A 38 -3.14 13.73 -4.31
N LYS A 39 -3.35 13.13 -5.49
CA LYS A 39 -2.96 11.74 -5.78
C LYS A 39 -1.46 11.49 -5.66
N THR A 40 -0.61 12.48 -5.92
CA THR A 40 0.86 12.33 -5.88
C THR A 40 1.39 12.25 -4.45
N TYR A 41 0.61 12.70 -3.47
CA TYR A 41 0.96 12.66 -2.05
C TYR A 41 0.22 11.54 -1.30
N ILE A 42 -1.08 11.36 -1.56
CA ILE A 42 -1.90 10.38 -0.83
C ILE A 42 -1.47 8.94 -1.13
N PHE A 43 -1.18 8.61 -2.39
CA PHE A 43 -0.81 7.22 -2.74
C PHE A 43 0.54 6.78 -2.18
N PRO A 44 1.64 7.55 -2.30
CA PRO A 44 2.90 7.16 -1.67
C PRO A 44 2.79 7.01 -0.15
N LEU A 45 2.03 7.87 0.53
CA LEU A 45 1.80 7.74 1.99
C LEU A 45 1.00 6.48 2.32
N LEU A 46 -0.03 6.17 1.55
CA LEU A 46 -0.82 4.96 1.71
C LEU A 46 0.06 3.70 1.59
N PHE A 47 0.89 3.64 0.55
CA PHE A 47 1.80 2.51 0.34
C PHE A 47 2.86 2.44 1.43
N PHE A 48 3.44 3.58 1.82
CA PHE A 48 4.48 3.62 2.85
C PHE A 48 3.94 3.17 4.22
N LYS A 49 2.75 3.63 4.60
CA LYS A 49 2.08 3.19 5.83
C LYS A 49 1.78 1.70 5.81
N ARG A 50 1.15 1.21 4.73
CA ARG A 50 0.83 -0.22 4.60
C ARG A 50 2.08 -1.09 4.66
N LEU A 51 3.14 -0.71 3.96
CA LEU A 51 4.38 -1.48 3.93
C LEU A 51 4.99 -1.57 5.34
N SER A 52 4.98 -0.47 6.08
CA SER A 52 5.45 -0.44 7.47
C SER A 52 4.58 -1.30 8.40
N ASP A 53 3.25 -1.23 8.26
CA ASP A 53 2.33 -2.03 9.10
C ASP A 53 2.46 -3.54 8.83
N VAL A 54 2.58 -3.93 7.56
CA VAL A 54 2.78 -5.33 7.18
C VAL A 54 4.14 -5.83 7.70
N TYR A 55 5.17 -4.99 7.66
CA TYR A 55 6.48 -5.33 8.24
C TYR A 55 6.38 -5.54 9.76
N ASP A 56 5.67 -4.67 10.47
CA ASP A 56 5.41 -4.81 11.92
C ASP A 56 4.63 -6.10 12.25
N GLU A 57 3.66 -6.50 11.42
CA GLU A 57 2.93 -7.77 11.55
C GLU A 57 3.86 -8.98 11.32
N GLU A 58 4.61 -8.99 10.21
CA GLU A 58 5.57 -10.06 9.88
C GLU A 58 6.63 -10.23 10.98
N TYR A 59 7.13 -9.11 11.50
CA TYR A 59 8.08 -9.09 12.61
C TYR A 59 7.48 -9.71 13.88
N THR A 60 6.24 -9.36 14.22
CA THR A 60 5.55 -9.89 15.40
C THR A 60 5.34 -11.39 15.28
N VAL A 61 4.91 -11.87 14.11
CA VAL A 61 4.76 -13.31 13.83
C VAL A 61 6.10 -14.04 13.96
N ALA A 62 7.17 -13.51 13.38
CA ALA A 62 8.49 -14.14 13.45
C ALA A 62 9.04 -14.17 14.90
N LEU A 63 8.75 -13.15 15.71
CA LEU A 63 9.12 -13.08 17.12
C LEU A 63 8.36 -14.11 17.97
N GLU A 64 7.08 -14.33 17.68
CA GLU A 64 6.27 -15.34 18.35
C GLU A 64 6.70 -16.76 17.96
N GLU A 65 7.05 -17.00 16.69
CA GLU A 65 7.54 -18.31 16.24
C GLU A 65 8.91 -18.68 16.81
N SER A 66 9.71 -17.68 17.20
CA SER A 66 11.07 -17.84 17.74
C SER A 66 11.16 -17.79 19.26
N ASP A 67 10.02 -17.81 19.97
CA ASP A 67 9.94 -17.66 21.43
C ASP A 67 10.63 -16.37 21.95
N GLY A 68 10.57 -15.28 21.18
CA GLY A 68 11.10 -13.97 21.57
C GLY A 68 12.53 -13.67 21.12
N ASP A 69 13.10 -14.45 20.21
CA ASP A 69 14.41 -14.16 19.61
C ASP A 69 14.30 -13.00 18.60
N VAL A 70 14.84 -11.86 19.01
CA VAL A 70 14.87 -10.61 18.23
C VAL A 70 15.79 -10.72 17.00
N GLU A 71 16.93 -11.42 17.11
CA GLU A 71 17.81 -11.59 15.95
C GLU A 71 17.13 -12.45 14.89
N PHE A 72 16.42 -13.48 15.32
CA PHE A 72 15.60 -14.27 14.42
C PHE A 72 14.52 -13.43 13.75
N ALA A 73 13.77 -12.64 14.52
CA ALA A 73 12.67 -11.84 14.00
C ALA A 73 13.11 -10.77 12.99
N GLN A 74 14.36 -10.31 13.06
CA GLN A 74 14.92 -9.31 12.14
C GLN A 74 15.47 -9.89 10.83
N PHE A 75 15.54 -11.22 10.69
CA PHE A 75 16.10 -11.81 9.49
C PHE A 75 15.34 -11.39 8.23
N PRO A 76 16.03 -10.95 7.16
CA PRO A 76 15.43 -10.56 5.90
C PRO A 76 14.46 -11.59 5.32
N GLU A 77 14.71 -12.88 5.55
CA GLU A 77 13.91 -14.00 5.05
C GLU A 77 12.50 -14.07 5.66
N ASN A 78 12.30 -13.48 6.83
CA ASN A 78 11.00 -13.43 7.51
C ASN A 78 10.12 -12.29 6.98
N HIS A 79 10.70 -11.37 6.21
CA HIS A 79 10.02 -10.19 5.70
C HIS A 79 9.85 -10.23 4.19
N ARG A 80 8.65 -9.88 3.72
CA ARG A 80 8.39 -9.78 2.28
C ARG A 80 9.15 -8.62 1.64
N PHE A 81 9.27 -7.52 2.37
CA PHE A 81 9.99 -6.32 1.96
C PHE A 81 10.98 -5.93 3.04
N GLN A 82 12.16 -5.52 2.59
CA GLN A 82 13.22 -5.05 3.47
C GLN A 82 12.97 -3.60 3.87
N VAL A 83 12.89 -3.34 5.17
CA VAL A 83 12.76 -1.99 5.73
C VAL A 83 14.02 -1.67 6.54
N PRO A 84 14.94 -0.86 6.00
CA PRO A 84 16.15 -0.48 6.72
C PRO A 84 15.85 0.33 8.00
N GLU A 85 16.78 0.29 8.94
CA GLU A 85 16.69 1.08 10.17
C GLU A 85 16.59 2.59 9.86
N GLY A 86 15.73 3.29 10.60
CA GLY A 86 15.50 4.73 10.41
C GLY A 86 14.61 5.08 9.22
N CYS A 87 14.07 4.08 8.52
CA CYS A 87 13.19 4.23 7.36
C CYS A 87 11.76 3.75 7.62
N HIS A 88 11.46 3.32 8.86
CA HIS A 88 10.14 2.85 9.23
C HIS A 88 9.17 4.02 9.46
N TRP A 89 7.86 3.79 9.32
CA TRP A 89 6.84 4.81 9.57
C TRP A 89 6.98 5.47 10.96
N LYS A 90 7.29 4.66 11.98
CA LYS A 90 7.52 5.13 13.37
C LYS A 90 8.68 6.13 13.46
N ASP A 91 9.75 5.93 12.69
CA ASP A 91 10.93 6.81 12.68
C ASP A 91 10.60 8.19 12.13
N VAL A 92 9.79 8.22 11.07
CA VAL A 92 9.32 9.47 10.45
C VAL A 92 8.34 10.18 11.38
N ARG A 93 7.39 9.46 11.98
CA ARG A 93 6.42 10.00 12.94
C ARG A 93 7.08 10.63 14.16
N ALA A 94 8.21 10.09 14.62
CA ALA A 94 8.95 10.63 15.75
C ALA A 94 9.67 11.97 15.46
N LYS A 95 9.79 12.39 14.19
CA LYS A 95 10.46 13.65 13.83
C LYS A 95 9.53 14.85 14.05
N SER A 96 10.09 15.93 14.60
CA SER A 96 9.38 17.20 14.83
C SER A 96 9.72 18.29 13.81
N ALA A 97 10.78 18.11 13.01
CA ALA A 97 11.25 19.10 12.04
C ALA A 97 11.81 18.41 10.78
N ASN A 98 11.70 19.09 9.64
CA ASN A 98 12.13 18.60 8.32
C ASN A 98 11.48 17.24 7.97
N ILE A 99 10.19 17.11 8.26
CA ILE A 99 9.43 15.86 8.09
C ILE A 99 9.42 15.47 6.61
N GLY A 100 9.31 16.44 5.70
CA GLY A 100 9.35 16.19 4.26
C GLY A 100 10.64 15.51 3.79
N HIS A 101 11.80 15.93 4.32
CA HIS A 101 13.07 15.27 4.02
C HIS A 101 13.15 13.88 4.66
N ALA A 102 12.62 13.70 5.88
CA ALA A 102 12.57 12.40 6.53
C ALA A 102 11.70 11.39 5.74
N LEU A 103 10.52 11.81 5.28
CA LEU A 103 9.63 11.03 4.41
C LEU A 103 10.33 10.62 3.11
N GLN A 104 10.90 11.60 2.39
CA GLN A 104 11.59 11.34 1.13
C GLN A 104 12.79 10.41 1.32
N LYS A 105 13.55 10.57 2.40
CA LYS A 105 14.66 9.68 2.73
C LYS A 105 14.17 8.27 3.01
N ALA A 106 13.15 8.10 3.87
CA ALA A 106 12.61 6.80 4.23
C ALA A 106 12.09 6.03 3.00
N MET A 107 11.29 6.68 2.15
CA MET A 107 10.77 6.08 0.91
C MET A 107 11.92 5.65 -0.01
N ARG A 108 12.93 6.50 -0.23
CA ARG A 108 14.08 6.16 -1.08
C ARG A 108 14.91 5.00 -0.53
N CYS A 109 15.13 4.95 0.78
CA CYS A 109 15.85 3.85 1.40
C CYS A 109 15.11 2.51 1.24
N ILE A 110 13.78 2.51 1.34
CA ILE A 110 12.96 1.32 1.07
C ILE A 110 13.04 0.91 -0.40
N GLU A 111 12.99 1.86 -1.34
CA GLU A 111 13.16 1.55 -2.77
C GLU A 111 14.53 0.93 -3.07
N GLN A 112 15.59 1.48 -2.48
CA GLN A 112 16.96 0.99 -2.66
C GLN A 112 17.18 -0.39 -2.05
N ALA A 113 16.50 -0.70 -0.94
CA ALA A 113 16.55 -2.01 -0.31
C ALA A 113 15.75 -3.08 -1.09
N ASN A 114 14.82 -2.68 -1.96
CA ASN A 114 13.93 -3.58 -2.71
C ASN A 114 13.89 -3.23 -4.21
N PRO A 115 15.04 -3.27 -4.92
CA PRO A 115 15.14 -2.78 -6.30
C PRO A 115 14.28 -3.58 -7.29
N ASP A 116 14.08 -4.87 -7.05
CA ASP A 116 13.35 -5.74 -7.98
C ASP A 116 11.83 -5.52 -7.94
N THR A 117 11.29 -5.02 -6.82
CA THR A 117 9.85 -4.95 -6.59
C THR A 117 9.31 -3.54 -6.37
N LEU A 118 10.10 -2.61 -5.81
CA LEU A 118 9.60 -1.29 -5.40
C LEU A 118 10.20 -0.12 -6.20
N HIS A 119 10.97 -0.39 -7.25
CA HIS A 119 11.63 0.66 -8.03
C HIS A 119 10.63 1.65 -8.68
N GLY A 120 10.66 2.89 -8.20
CA GLY A 120 9.84 4.01 -8.71
C GLY A 120 8.37 3.97 -8.28
N ILE A 121 8.03 3.24 -7.21
CA ILE A 121 6.66 3.16 -6.68
C ILE A 121 6.26 4.46 -5.97
N PHE A 122 7.17 5.09 -5.20
CA PHE A 122 6.83 6.26 -4.40
C PHE A 122 6.84 7.57 -5.21
N GLY A 123 7.38 7.54 -6.43
CA GLY A 123 7.41 8.66 -7.37
C GLY A 123 8.24 9.86 -6.89
N ASP A 124 8.19 10.95 -7.66
CA ASP A 124 9.05 12.14 -7.47
C ASP A 124 8.30 13.33 -6.84
N ALA A 125 7.38 13.06 -5.91
CA ALA A 125 6.62 14.13 -5.27
C ALA A 125 7.54 15.10 -4.49
N GLN A 126 7.20 16.39 -4.54
CA GLN A 126 8.00 17.47 -3.92
C GLN A 126 7.73 17.56 -2.41
N TRP A 127 8.24 16.62 -1.62
CA TRP A 127 8.04 16.56 -0.17
C TRP A 127 8.75 17.68 0.61
N THR A 128 9.79 18.29 0.04
CA THR A 128 10.65 19.28 0.73
C THR A 128 10.16 20.72 0.57
N ASN A 129 9.14 20.96 -0.23
CA ASN A 129 8.59 22.30 -0.46
C ASN A 129 7.76 22.74 0.75
N LYS A 130 8.33 23.58 1.62
CA LYS A 130 7.68 24.04 2.86
C LYS A 130 6.49 24.98 2.63
N ASP A 131 6.42 25.66 1.49
CA ASP A 131 5.29 26.54 1.14
C ASP A 131 4.03 25.72 0.83
N ARG A 132 4.20 24.55 0.22
CA ARG A 132 3.12 23.60 -0.09
C ARG A 132 2.87 22.60 1.05
N LEU A 133 3.94 22.18 1.72
CA LEU A 133 3.92 21.13 2.74
C LEU A 133 4.71 21.60 3.95
N SER A 134 4.05 22.36 4.82
CA SER A 134 4.64 22.76 6.10
C SER A 134 4.87 21.53 7.00
N ASP A 135 5.84 21.62 7.91
CA ASP A 135 6.11 20.54 8.86
C ASP A 135 4.88 20.25 9.75
N ALA A 136 4.05 21.26 10.07
CA ALA A 136 2.81 21.08 10.80
C ALA A 136 1.78 20.27 9.98
N LEU A 137 1.58 20.61 8.71
CA LEU A 137 0.67 19.91 7.83
C LEU A 137 1.08 18.44 7.62
N LEU A 138 2.38 18.20 7.40
CA LEU A 138 2.91 16.84 7.27
C LEU A 138 2.74 16.02 8.55
N LYS A 139 2.88 16.65 9.71
CA LYS A 139 2.61 16.00 10.99
C LYS A 139 1.14 15.60 11.11
N ASP A 140 0.22 16.50 10.78
CA ASP A 140 -1.22 16.21 10.81
C ASP A 140 -1.59 15.06 9.86
N LEU A 141 -0.98 15.02 8.66
CA LEU A 141 -1.16 13.92 7.71
C LEU A 141 -0.65 12.59 8.26
N ILE A 142 0.55 12.57 8.83
CA ILE A 142 1.14 11.36 9.42
C ILE A 142 0.28 10.87 10.59
N GLU A 143 -0.18 11.76 11.46
CA GLU A 143 -1.07 11.38 12.57
C GLU A 143 -2.41 10.86 12.08
N HIS A 144 -2.99 11.48 11.04
CA HIS A 144 -4.22 11.01 10.42
C HIS A 144 -4.06 9.59 9.85
N PHE A 145 -3.00 9.30 9.09
CA PHE A 145 -2.70 7.94 8.63
C PHE A 145 -2.38 6.96 9.77
N SER A 146 -1.79 7.44 10.87
CA SER A 146 -1.46 6.60 12.03
C SER A 146 -2.68 6.17 12.84
N SER A 147 -3.84 6.82 12.65
CA SER A 147 -5.09 6.43 13.32
C SER A 147 -5.69 5.13 12.80
N LEU A 148 -5.26 4.65 11.61
CA LEU A 148 -5.69 3.37 11.05
C LEU A 148 -4.52 2.39 10.93
N ASN A 149 -4.80 1.11 11.23
CA ASN A 149 -3.89 0.02 10.93
C ASN A 149 -4.19 -0.54 9.53
N LEU A 150 -3.22 -0.46 8.62
CA LEU A 150 -3.33 -0.91 7.24
C LEU A 150 -2.63 -2.25 6.99
N GLY A 151 -2.24 -2.95 8.04
CA GLY A 151 -1.74 -4.32 7.99
C GLY A 151 -2.76 -5.30 7.43
N ASN A 152 -2.32 -6.52 7.12
CA ASN A 152 -3.12 -7.54 6.44
C ASN A 152 -4.25 -8.09 7.31
N GLU A 153 -4.08 -8.10 8.63
CA GLU A 153 -5.13 -8.57 9.55
C GLU A 153 -6.33 -7.62 9.55
N HIS A 154 -6.05 -6.31 9.54
CA HIS A 154 -7.07 -5.26 9.68
C HIS A 154 -7.57 -4.75 8.32
N CYS A 155 -6.74 -4.80 7.29
CA CYS A 155 -7.01 -4.25 5.97
C CYS A 155 -6.70 -5.28 4.85
N LYS A 156 -7.73 -6.02 4.47
CA LYS A 156 -7.68 -6.95 3.33
C LYS A 156 -7.31 -6.22 2.04
N ALA A 157 -6.47 -6.86 1.22
CA ALA A 157 -5.99 -6.29 -0.05
C ALA A 157 -7.13 -5.86 -0.99
N ASP A 158 -8.24 -6.60 -1.00
CA ASP A 158 -9.41 -6.29 -1.83
C ASP A 158 -10.10 -4.98 -1.42
N ILE A 159 -10.14 -4.68 -0.12
CA ILE A 159 -10.77 -3.46 0.42
C ILE A 159 -9.89 -2.26 0.09
N LEU A 160 -8.58 -2.39 0.26
CA LEU A 160 -7.60 -1.37 -0.14
C LEU A 160 -7.68 -1.07 -1.64
N GLY A 161 -7.76 -2.12 -2.48
CA GLY A 161 -7.90 -1.96 -3.92
C GLY A 161 -9.18 -1.23 -4.32
N GLN A 162 -10.30 -1.53 -3.65
CA GLN A 162 -11.55 -0.81 -3.88
C GLN A 162 -11.51 0.65 -3.39
N ALA A 163 -10.89 0.93 -2.24
CA ALA A 163 -10.69 2.29 -1.76
C ALA A 163 -9.78 3.11 -2.69
N TYR A 164 -8.76 2.47 -3.26
CA TYR A 164 -7.89 3.06 -4.27
C TYR A 164 -8.67 3.42 -5.55
N GLU A 165 -9.51 2.51 -6.07
CA GLU A 165 -10.39 2.78 -7.22
C GLU A 165 -11.37 3.93 -6.93
N TYR A 166 -11.93 3.97 -5.72
CA TYR A 166 -12.80 5.06 -5.28
C TYR A 166 -12.07 6.40 -5.32
N LEU A 167 -10.83 6.48 -4.81
CA LEU A 167 -10.03 7.70 -4.85
C LEU A 167 -9.72 8.14 -6.29
N ILE A 168 -9.33 7.21 -7.17
CA ILE A 168 -9.10 7.52 -8.59
C ILE A 168 -10.35 8.15 -9.21
N LYS A 169 -11.53 7.54 -8.97
CA LYS A 169 -12.79 8.06 -9.47
C LYS A 169 -13.06 9.47 -8.94
N LYS A 170 -12.90 9.69 -7.64
CA LYS A 170 -13.10 11.00 -7.01
C LYS A 170 -12.15 12.08 -7.53
N PHE A 171 -10.88 11.76 -7.76
CA PHE A 171 -9.93 12.71 -8.34
C PHE A 171 -10.19 13.00 -9.82
N ALA A 172 -10.70 12.02 -10.58
CA ALA A 172 -11.15 12.25 -11.95
C ALA A 172 -12.34 13.24 -11.98
N ASP A 173 -13.31 13.06 -11.07
CA ASP A 173 -14.46 13.97 -10.94
C ASP A 173 -14.02 15.40 -10.57
N LEU A 174 -13.02 15.56 -9.70
CA LEU A 174 -12.51 16.87 -9.29
C LEU A 174 -11.73 17.63 -10.38
N THR A 175 -11.01 16.91 -11.25
CA THR A 175 -10.05 17.54 -12.17
C THR A 175 -10.66 17.93 -13.53
N ASN A 176 -11.92 17.59 -13.79
CA ASN A 176 -12.68 17.92 -15.02
C ASN A 176 -11.96 17.57 -16.36
N LYS A 177 -10.86 16.79 -16.31
CA LYS A 177 -10.18 16.24 -17.47
C LYS A 177 -10.95 15.00 -17.91
N LYS A 178 -11.23 14.87 -19.22
CA LYS A 178 -12.10 13.82 -19.81
C LYS A 178 -11.82 12.45 -19.19
N ALA A 179 -12.79 11.93 -18.44
CA ALA A 179 -12.69 10.73 -17.59
C ALA A 179 -12.30 9.43 -18.33
N GLY A 180 -12.40 9.39 -19.66
CA GLY A 180 -12.13 8.19 -20.48
C GLY A 180 -10.67 7.76 -20.60
N GLU A 181 -9.71 8.66 -20.32
CA GLU A 181 -8.27 8.35 -20.45
C GLU A 181 -7.62 7.85 -19.14
N PHE A 182 -8.30 7.99 -17.99
CA PHE A 182 -7.66 7.81 -16.68
C PHE A 182 -8.07 6.53 -15.95
N TYR A 183 -9.28 6.00 -16.20
CA TYR A 183 -9.76 4.82 -15.49
C TYR A 183 -10.79 4.03 -16.31
N THR A 184 -10.65 2.70 -16.32
CA THR A 184 -11.62 1.78 -16.93
C THR A 184 -12.50 1.18 -15.83
N PRO A 185 -13.84 1.33 -15.87
CA PRO A 185 -14.72 0.78 -14.85
C PRO A 185 -14.54 -0.73 -14.67
N ARG A 186 -14.66 -1.20 -13.42
CA ARG A 186 -14.48 -2.62 -13.08
C ARG A 186 -15.39 -3.57 -13.85
N SER A 187 -16.62 -3.14 -14.18
CA SER A 187 -17.54 -3.91 -15.02
C SER A 187 -16.99 -4.13 -16.43
N VAL A 188 -16.32 -3.13 -17.00
CA VAL A 188 -15.67 -3.20 -18.31
C VAL A 188 -14.41 -4.07 -18.23
N VAL A 189 -13.58 -3.90 -17.19
CA VAL A 189 -12.41 -4.77 -16.96
C VAL A 189 -12.84 -6.23 -16.80
N ALA A 190 -13.84 -6.51 -15.95
CA ALA A 190 -14.35 -7.86 -15.74
C ALA A 190 -14.92 -8.47 -17.03
N LEU A 191 -15.61 -7.67 -17.85
CA LEU A 191 -16.07 -8.10 -19.16
C LEU A 191 -14.89 -8.43 -20.08
N MET A 192 -13.89 -7.55 -20.17
CA MET A 192 -12.70 -7.76 -20.99
C MET A 192 -11.95 -9.03 -20.57
N VAL A 193 -11.77 -9.26 -19.26
CA VAL A 193 -11.08 -10.48 -18.80
C VAL A 193 -11.94 -11.73 -19.00
N ARG A 194 -13.26 -11.65 -18.87
CA ARG A 194 -14.16 -12.77 -19.21
C ARG A 194 -14.13 -13.10 -20.71
N ILE A 195 -14.02 -12.09 -21.58
CA ILE A 195 -13.87 -12.27 -23.03
C ILE A 195 -12.50 -12.88 -23.36
N LEU A 196 -11.43 -12.37 -22.74
CA LEU A 196 -10.06 -12.85 -22.96
C LEU A 196 -9.84 -14.26 -22.41
N ALA A 197 -10.53 -14.63 -21.32
CA ALA A 197 -10.46 -15.94 -20.66
C ALA A 197 -9.00 -16.46 -20.50
N PRO A 198 -8.10 -15.66 -19.90
CA PRO A 198 -6.68 -15.97 -19.86
C PRO A 198 -6.41 -17.26 -19.07
N LYS A 199 -5.45 -18.06 -19.56
CA LYS A 199 -5.05 -19.32 -18.90
C LYS A 199 -3.85 -19.10 -17.98
N ALA A 200 -3.61 -20.09 -17.11
CA ALA A 200 -2.47 -20.06 -16.22
C ALA A 200 -1.16 -20.03 -17.04
N GLY A 201 -0.27 -19.09 -16.72
CA GLY A 201 0.99 -18.86 -17.44
C GLY A 201 0.91 -17.90 -18.63
N GLU A 202 -0.28 -17.41 -19.00
CA GLU A 202 -0.44 -16.40 -20.05
C GLU A 202 -0.24 -14.99 -19.47
N THR A 203 0.54 -14.17 -20.16
CA THR A 203 0.72 -12.75 -19.87
C THR A 203 -0.30 -11.93 -20.64
N ILE A 204 -1.08 -11.11 -19.95
CA ILE A 204 -1.97 -10.14 -20.60
C ILE A 204 -1.15 -8.86 -20.82
N PRO A 205 -0.89 -8.43 -22.07
CA PRO A 205 -0.26 -7.15 -22.30
C PRO A 205 -1.19 -6.03 -21.80
N ALA A 206 -0.71 -5.26 -20.82
CA ALA A 206 -1.40 -4.05 -20.40
C ALA A 206 -1.45 -3.07 -21.59
N ALA A 207 -2.61 -2.46 -21.83
CA ALA A 207 -2.76 -1.44 -22.87
C ALA A 207 -1.69 -0.34 -22.70
N PRO A 208 -1.11 0.19 -23.79
CA PRO A 208 -0.12 1.25 -23.70
C PRO A 208 -0.75 2.48 -23.05
N ARG A 209 -0.41 2.73 -21.78
CA ARG A 209 -0.73 4.00 -21.11
C ARG A 209 0.16 5.08 -21.72
N THR A 210 -0.46 6.14 -22.22
CA THR A 210 0.23 7.30 -22.81
C THR A 210 1.17 7.96 -21.78
N SER A 211 2.46 7.92 -22.12
CA SER A 211 3.61 8.76 -21.75
C SER A 211 3.98 9.12 -20.31
N CYS A 212 3.15 8.88 -19.27
CA CYS A 212 3.44 9.44 -17.93
C CYS A 212 3.89 8.44 -16.84
N CYS A 213 3.77 7.12 -17.06
CA CYS A 213 4.22 6.11 -16.09
C CYS A 213 5.08 5.07 -16.81
N ARG A 214 6.40 5.21 -16.74
CA ARG A 214 7.38 4.50 -17.57
C ARG A 214 7.89 3.16 -16.99
N ASN A 215 7.19 2.58 -16.01
CA ASN A 215 7.62 1.31 -15.41
C ASN A 215 6.61 0.19 -15.77
N THR A 216 7.08 -0.74 -16.60
CA THR A 216 6.38 -1.95 -17.07
C THR A 216 6.07 -2.90 -15.93
N TRP A 217 4.82 -3.34 -15.80
CA TRP A 217 4.43 -4.43 -14.90
C TRP A 217 3.83 -5.57 -15.74
N THR A 218 4.59 -6.67 -15.85
CA THR A 218 4.13 -7.97 -16.36
C THR A 218 3.58 -8.78 -15.20
N THR A 219 2.31 -9.20 -15.26
CA THR A 219 1.71 -10.11 -14.28
C THR A 219 1.48 -11.46 -14.95
N SER A 220 2.00 -12.53 -14.36
CA SER A 220 1.70 -13.90 -14.79
C SER A 220 0.42 -14.36 -14.08
N ILE A 221 -0.36 -15.23 -14.70
CA ILE A 221 -1.60 -15.73 -14.08
C ILE A 221 -1.31 -17.10 -13.49
N ALA A 222 -1.25 -17.21 -12.15
CA ALA A 222 -1.25 -18.50 -11.47
C ALA A 222 -2.69 -19.02 -11.32
N GLY A 223 -2.96 -20.20 -11.87
CA GLY A 223 -4.30 -20.75 -12.11
C GLY A 223 -5.22 -20.83 -10.89
N THR A 224 -6.27 -20.01 -10.89
CA THR A 224 -7.62 -20.31 -10.38
C THR A 224 -8.55 -19.23 -10.94
N ARG A 225 -9.81 -19.55 -11.23
CA ARG A 225 -10.82 -18.70 -11.92
C ARG A 225 -11.31 -17.50 -11.08
N ASP A 226 -10.38 -16.79 -10.48
CA ASP A 226 -10.60 -15.55 -9.77
C ASP A 226 -9.47 -14.63 -10.17
N ILE A 227 -9.79 -13.54 -10.87
CA ILE A 227 -8.80 -12.58 -11.36
C ILE A 227 -8.41 -11.75 -10.13
N ARG A 228 -7.54 -12.34 -9.31
CA ARG A 228 -6.83 -11.68 -8.23
C ARG A 228 -5.86 -10.67 -8.85
N MET A 229 -6.40 -9.52 -9.28
CA MET A 229 -5.63 -8.30 -9.39
C MET A 229 -5.02 -8.07 -8.01
N TRP A 230 -3.69 -8.09 -7.91
CA TRP A 230 -2.86 -7.95 -6.69
C TRP A 230 -2.38 -9.23 -5.98
N LYS A 231 -1.86 -10.22 -6.72
CA LYS A 231 -1.08 -11.31 -6.08
C LYS A 231 0.41 -11.41 -6.46
N GLU A 232 0.90 -10.73 -7.50
CA GLU A 232 2.29 -10.95 -7.96
C GLU A 232 3.20 -9.73 -7.97
N SER A 233 2.70 -8.49 -7.84
CA SER A 233 3.55 -7.28 -7.81
C SER A 233 4.41 -7.14 -6.54
N ALA A 234 4.31 -8.10 -5.63
CA ALA A 234 4.98 -8.03 -4.34
C ALA A 234 5.63 -9.38 -3.93
N GLY A 235 5.57 -10.45 -4.72
CA GLY A 235 6.23 -11.72 -4.33
C GLY A 235 5.55 -12.43 -3.15
N TRP A 236 4.25 -12.75 -3.28
CA TRP A 236 3.57 -13.66 -2.34
C TRP A 236 3.37 -15.01 -2.99
N SER A 237 4.37 -15.90 -2.84
CA SER A 237 4.11 -17.33 -2.90
C SER A 237 3.68 -17.80 -1.52
N LEU A 238 2.47 -18.34 -1.41
CA LEU A 238 2.14 -19.24 -0.32
C LEU A 238 3.12 -20.42 -0.39
N SER A 239 4.01 -20.52 0.58
CA SER A 239 4.72 -21.75 0.91
C SER A 239 3.65 -22.78 1.31
N THR A 240 3.18 -23.58 0.36
CA THR A 240 2.59 -24.87 0.71
C THR A 240 3.74 -25.77 1.16
N ARG A 241 3.94 -25.89 2.48
CA ARG A 241 4.75 -26.94 3.08
C ARG A 241 4.39 -28.27 2.44
N SER A 242 5.34 -28.85 1.73
CA SER A 242 5.33 -30.25 1.33
C SER A 242 5.16 -31.11 2.58
N ALA A 243 4.04 -31.84 2.65
CA ALA A 243 3.85 -32.89 3.62
C ALA A 243 4.89 -33.98 3.35
N ARG A 244 5.83 -34.10 4.29
CA ARG A 244 6.83 -35.16 4.37
C ARG A 244 6.10 -36.50 4.57
N THR A 245 5.99 -37.32 3.52
CA THR A 245 5.55 -38.72 3.68
C THR A 245 6.75 -39.53 4.15
N ILE A 246 6.69 -39.98 5.41
CA ILE A 246 7.50 -41.08 5.93
C ILE A 246 6.86 -42.37 5.41
N SER A 247 7.64 -43.21 4.74
CA SER A 247 7.30 -44.63 4.63
C SER A 247 8.58 -45.45 4.52
N THR A 248 8.81 -46.21 5.59
CA THR A 248 9.56 -47.47 5.63
C THR A 248 9.00 -48.49 4.65
#